data_AF-M0ILK4-F1
#
_entry.id   AF-M0ILK4-F1
#
_cell.length_a   1.000
_cell.length_b   1.000
_cell.length_c   1.000
_cell.angle_alpha   90.00
_cell.angle_beta   90.00
_cell.angle_gamma   90.00
#
_symmetry.space_group_name_H-M   'P 1'
#
loop_
_entity.id
_entity.type
_entity.pdbx_description
1 polymer ?
#
loop_
_entity_poly.entity_id
_entity_poly.type
_entity_poly.pdbx_seq_one_letter_code
_entity_poly.pdbx_strand_id
1 'polypeptide(L)'
;MTDDLLSGLSIPDDADPEEAAAIVAAVGAHIHDQTVAAAAAAADDGETWTDKRWQYAGRLDSVTGCARRVPSGAPTDAWAASGRVDRF
;
A
#
# COMPACT_ATOMS: atom_id res chain seq x y z
N MET A 1 -24.64 -4.02 -2.43
CA MET A 1 -23.32 -3.55 -1.97
C MET A 1 -23.46 -2.61 -0.79
N THR A 2 -24.29 -1.56 -0.85
CA THR A 2 -24.58 -0.71 0.31
C THR A 2 -25.25 -1.46 1.47
N ASP A 3 -26.15 -2.40 1.15
CA ASP A 3 -26.86 -3.26 2.11
C ASP A 3 -25.92 -4.20 2.90
N ASP A 4 -24.85 -4.68 2.26
CA ASP A 4 -23.81 -5.52 2.87
C ASP A 4 -22.91 -4.71 3.82
N LEU A 5 -22.64 -3.44 3.48
CA LEU A 5 -21.89 -2.52 4.34
C LEU A 5 -22.70 -2.11 5.60
N LEU A 6 -24.02 -1.96 5.46
CA LEU A 6 -24.89 -1.66 6.60
C LEU A 6 -25.06 -2.87 7.54
N SER A 7 -24.93 -4.09 7.04
CA SER A 7 -25.01 -5.32 7.85
C SER A 7 -23.92 -5.41 8.94
N GLY A 8 -22.79 -4.70 8.77
CA GLY A 8 -21.71 -4.64 9.76
C GLY A 8 -21.77 -3.43 10.72
N LEU A 9 -22.69 -2.49 10.51
CA LEU A 9 -22.78 -1.25 11.27
C LEU A 9 -24.16 -1.13 11.94
N SER A 10 -24.23 -1.48 13.22
CA SER A 10 -25.43 -1.32 14.04
C SER A 10 -25.43 0.04 14.72
N ILE A 11 -26.40 0.90 14.40
CA ILE A 11 -26.63 2.18 15.08
C ILE A 11 -27.99 2.11 15.76
N PRO A 12 -28.11 2.40 17.07
CA PRO A 12 -29.39 2.45 17.75
C PRO A 12 -30.24 3.62 17.23
N ASP A 13 -31.53 3.37 17.01
CA ASP A 13 -32.47 4.38 16.52
C ASP A 13 -32.78 5.49 17.54
N ASP A 14 -32.52 5.23 18.83
CA ASP A 14 -32.82 6.12 19.95
C ASP A 14 -31.58 6.64 20.70
N ALA A 15 -30.42 6.67 20.02
CA ALA A 15 -29.17 7.14 20.61
C ALA A 15 -29.34 8.52 21.26
N ASP A 16 -29.06 8.60 22.56
CA ASP A 16 -29.07 9.87 23.27
C ASP A 16 -27.91 10.77 22.79
N PRO A 17 -27.96 12.09 23.03
CA PRO A 17 -26.94 13.02 22.53
C PRO A 17 -25.49 12.66 22.94
N GLU A 18 -25.31 12.07 24.12
CA GLU A 18 -24.01 11.60 24.60
C GLU A 18 -23.53 10.37 23.80
N GLU A 19 -24.41 9.42 23.55
CA GLU A 19 -24.11 8.23 22.76
C GLU A 19 -23.83 8.60 21.29
N ALA A 20 -24.63 9.50 20.71
CA ALA A 20 -24.39 10.04 19.39
C ALA A 20 -23.03 10.74 19.29
N ALA A 21 -22.64 11.51 20.31
CA ALA A 21 -21.32 12.12 20.36
C ALA A 21 -20.19 11.08 20.43
N ALA A 22 -20.37 10.00 21.20
CA ALA A 22 -19.40 8.91 21.28
C ALA A 22 -19.23 8.18 19.92
N ILE A 23 -20.34 7.92 19.22
CA ILE A 23 -20.32 7.30 17.87
C ILE A 23 -19.56 8.22 16.89
N VAL A 24 -19.89 9.51 16.87
CA VAL A 24 -19.21 10.49 16.00
C VAL A 24 -17.72 10.58 16.31
N ALA A 25 -17.34 10.57 17.59
CA ALA A 25 -15.94 10.58 18.00
C ALA A 25 -15.19 9.33 17.52
N ALA A 26 -15.78 8.14 17.66
CA ALA A 26 -15.17 6.89 17.22
C ALA A 26 -14.99 6.84 15.69
N VAL A 27 -16.02 7.24 14.93
CA VAL A 27 -15.95 7.31 13.46
C VAL A 27 -14.94 8.37 13.01
N GLY A 28 -14.92 9.54 13.65
CA GLY A 28 -13.97 10.61 13.36
C GLY A 28 -12.53 10.20 13.62
N ALA A 29 -12.26 9.51 14.73
CA ALA A 29 -10.95 8.95 15.04
C ALA A 29 -10.52 7.92 13.98
N HIS A 30 -11.42 7.01 13.60
CA HIS A 30 -11.10 6.01 12.58
C HIS A 30 -10.78 6.62 11.21
N ILE A 31 -11.54 7.63 10.78
CA ILE A 31 -11.25 8.36 9.53
C ILE A 31 -9.91 9.07 9.65
N HIS A 32 -9.65 9.73 10.78
CA HIS A 32 -8.37 10.40 11.01
C HIS A 32 -7.19 9.42 10.91
N ASP A 33 -7.28 8.26 11.58
CA ASP A 33 -6.25 7.23 11.53
C ASP A 33 -6.00 6.73 10.10
N GLN A 34 -7.07 6.52 9.31
CA GLN A 34 -6.93 6.17 7.89
C GLN A 34 -6.22 7.27 7.10
N THR A 35 -6.54 8.54 7.33
CA THR A 35 -5.88 9.66 6.64
C THR A 35 -4.40 9.76 6.99
N VAL A 36 -4.04 9.53 8.25
CA VAL A 36 -2.64 9.51 8.71
C VAL A 36 -1.89 8.34 8.11
N ALA A 37 -2.49 7.14 8.09
CA ALA A 37 -1.90 5.96 7.46
C ALA A 37 -1.68 6.15 5.96
N ALA A 38 -2.65 6.73 5.24
CA ALA A 38 -2.53 7.04 3.83
C ALA A 38 -1.43 8.08 3.56
N ALA A 39 -1.34 9.13 4.39
CA ALA A 39 -0.27 10.13 4.29
C ALA A 39 1.11 9.52 4.56
N ALA A 40 1.23 8.60 5.53
CA ALA A 40 2.46 7.87 5.79
C ALA A 40 2.85 6.95 4.62
N ALA A 41 1.89 6.25 4.01
CA ALA A 41 2.14 5.44 2.82
C ALA A 41 2.60 6.29 1.62
N ALA A 42 2.00 7.46 1.41
CA ALA A 42 2.44 8.39 0.36
C ALA A 42 3.82 9.01 0.63
N ALA A 43 4.26 9.08 1.89
CA ALA A 43 5.63 9.46 2.24
C ALA A 43 6.65 8.33 2.02
N ASP A 44 6.19 7.07 2.04
CA ASP A 44 6.98 5.86 1.76
C ASP A 44 7.01 5.49 0.25
N ASP A 45 6.42 6.31 -0.63
CA ASP A 45 6.54 6.21 -2.10
C ASP A 45 7.96 6.54 -2.62
N GLY A 46 8.99 6.30 -1.82
CA GLY A 46 10.34 6.15 -2.32
C GLY A 46 10.32 5.07 -3.39
N GLU A 47 10.88 5.35 -4.57
CA GLU A 47 10.83 4.45 -5.73
C GLU A 47 11.24 3.03 -5.30
N THR A 48 10.31 2.08 -5.26
CA THR A 48 10.59 0.68 -4.86
C THR A 48 10.56 -0.28 -6.05
N TRP A 49 11.05 -1.49 -5.82
CA TRP A 49 10.98 -2.60 -6.76
C TRP A 49 9.62 -3.33 -6.76
N THR A 50 8.68 -2.89 -5.90
CA THR A 50 7.29 -3.39 -5.93
C THR A 50 6.68 -3.05 -7.29
N ASP A 51 5.99 -4.03 -7.88
CA ASP A 51 5.43 -4.01 -9.25
C ASP A 51 6.43 -3.93 -10.43
N LYS A 52 7.67 -3.46 -10.24
CA LYS A 52 8.70 -3.38 -11.30
C LYS A 52 9.56 -4.64 -11.45
N ARG A 53 9.61 -5.49 -10.42
CA ARG A 53 10.46 -6.71 -10.37
C ARG A 53 10.28 -7.64 -11.56
N TRP A 54 9.04 -7.87 -11.95
CA TRP A 54 8.70 -8.80 -13.03
C TRP A 54 9.09 -8.26 -14.40
N GLN A 55 8.79 -6.99 -14.65
CA GLN A 55 9.15 -6.33 -15.90
C GLN A 55 10.68 -6.27 -16.08
N TYR A 56 11.43 -6.03 -15.01
CA TYR A 56 12.89 -6.02 -15.08
C TYR A 56 13.48 -7.43 -15.29
N ALA A 57 12.95 -8.45 -14.60
CA ALA A 57 13.38 -9.84 -14.81
C ALA A 57 13.21 -10.29 -16.28
N GLY A 58 12.10 -9.92 -16.93
CA GLY A 58 11.88 -10.19 -18.35
C GLY A 58 12.86 -9.45 -19.27
N ARG A 59 13.21 -8.19 -18.94
CA ARG A 59 14.26 -7.47 -19.67
C ARG A 59 15.63 -8.12 -19.50
N LEU A 60 15.97 -8.55 -18.28
CA LEU A 60 17.23 -9.25 -18.01
C LEU A 60 17.31 -10.55 -18.81
N ASP A 61 16.22 -11.30 -18.87
CA ASP A 61 16.12 -12.52 -19.69
C ASP A 61 16.34 -12.24 -21.18
N SER A 62 15.73 -11.19 -21.72
CA SER A 62 15.91 -10.83 -23.15
C SER A 62 17.34 -10.43 -23.52
N VAL A 63 18.13 -9.91 -22.57
CA VAL A 63 19.51 -9.44 -22.83
C VAL A 63 20.54 -10.49 -22.47
N THR A 64 20.34 -11.23 -21.38
CA THR A 64 21.32 -12.16 -20.81
C THR A 64 20.97 -13.63 -21.02
N GLY A 65 19.73 -13.93 -21.41
CA GLY A 65 19.18 -15.29 -21.45
C GLY A 65 18.88 -15.88 -20.07
N CYS A 66 18.95 -15.07 -19.01
CA CYS A 66 18.68 -15.50 -17.64
C CYS A 66 17.76 -14.53 -16.90
N ALA A 67 16.53 -14.96 -16.60
CA ALA A 67 15.64 -14.24 -15.70
C ALA A 67 16.14 -14.33 -14.24
N ARG A 68 16.44 -13.18 -13.61
CA ARG A 68 16.69 -13.05 -12.16
C ARG A 68 15.81 -11.97 -11.55
N ARG A 69 15.48 -12.12 -10.27
CA ARG A 69 14.67 -11.13 -9.54
C ARG A 69 15.57 -10.14 -8.82
N VAL A 70 15.22 -8.86 -8.91
CA VAL A 70 15.94 -7.80 -8.20
C VAL A 70 15.66 -7.90 -6.69
N PRO A 71 16.69 -7.95 -5.83
CA PRO A 71 16.54 -7.89 -4.37
C PRO A 71 15.88 -6.58 -3.91
N SER A 72 15.15 -6.61 -2.79
CA SER A 72 14.46 -5.42 -2.25
C SER A 72 15.41 -4.26 -1.90
N GLY A 73 16.67 -4.56 -1.54
CA GLY A 73 17.69 -3.56 -1.23
C GLY A 73 18.54 -3.10 -2.43
N ALA A 74 18.21 -3.51 -3.66
CA ALA A 74 18.92 -3.01 -4.84
C ALA A 74 18.49 -1.58 -5.18
N PRO A 75 19.36 -0.77 -5.80
CA PRO A 75 18.98 0.54 -6.33
C PRO A 75 17.76 0.41 -7.24
N THR A 76 16.81 1.34 -7.13
CA THR A 76 15.53 1.27 -7.86
C THR A 76 15.56 1.98 -9.21
N ASP A 77 16.64 2.71 -9.48
CA ASP A 77 17.07 3.09 -10.83
C ASP A 77 17.56 1.87 -11.62
N ALA A 78 17.01 1.68 -12.81
CA ALA A 78 17.27 0.51 -13.64
C ALA A 78 18.72 0.46 -14.18
N TRP A 79 19.37 1.60 -14.38
CA TRP A 79 20.78 1.65 -14.80
C TRP A 79 21.71 1.21 -13.67
N ALA A 80 21.53 1.77 -12.48
CA ALA A 80 22.28 1.39 -11.29
C ALA A 80 22.07 -0.08 -10.90
N ALA A 81 20.85 -0.61 -11.07
CA ALA A 81 20.55 -2.02 -10.88
C ALA A 81 21.24 -2.91 -11.92
N SER A 82 21.26 -2.50 -13.19
CA SER A 82 21.91 -3.26 -14.26
C SER A 82 23.42 -3.42 -14.07
N GLY A 83 24.07 -2.46 -13.38
CA GLY A 83 25.47 -2.58 -12.97
C GLY A 83 25.74 -3.58 -11.83
N ARG A 84 24.71 -4.21 -11.25
CA ARG A 84 24.81 -5.15 -10.11
C ARG A 84 24.14 -6.49 -10.37
N VAL A 85 23.88 -6.83 -11.64
CA VAL A 85 23.18 -8.07 -12.03
C VAL A 85 23.89 -9.35 -11.61
N ASP A 86 25.20 -9.28 -11.36
CA ASP A 86 26.00 -10.36 -10.77
C ASP A 86 25.56 -10.73 -9.35
N ARG A 87 24.91 -9.80 -8.64
CA ARG A 87 24.45 -9.96 -7.25
C ARG A 87 22.95 -10.25 -7.13
N PHE A 88 22.24 -10.36 -8.25
CA PHE A 88 20.81 -10.69 -8.31
C PHE A 88 20.59 -12.21 -8.35
#